data_AF-A0A3D9K9S6-F1
#
_entry.id   AF-A0A3D9K9S6-F1
#
_cell.length_a   1.000
_cell.length_b   1.000
_cell.length_c   1.000
_cell.angle_alpha   90.00
_cell.angle_beta   90.00
_cell.angle_gamma   90.00
#
_symmetry.space_group_name_H-M   'P 1'
#
loop_
_entity.id
_entity.type
_entity.pdbx_description
1 polymer ?
#
loop_
_entity_poly.entity_id
_entity_poly.type
_entity_poly.pdbx_seq_one_letter_code
_entity_poly.pdbx_strand_id
1 'polypeptide(L)'
;MEVYLVENAPWNIGSERQEFIGVGAHLFAIACKRSFEAGCEGCVAFDANTGLVDYYVRALRAEAMGANRLFIATPRAKQLVDTYFEEGGT
;
A
#
# COMPACT_ATOMS: atom_id res chain seq x y z
N MET A 1 -3.13 -7.72 -9.63
CA MET A 1 -4.23 -6.76 -9.34
C MET A 1 -3.67 -5.33 -9.45
N GLU A 2 -4.47 -4.34 -9.87
CA GLU A 2 -4.02 -2.95 -10.10
C GLU A 2 -4.86 -1.94 -9.29
N VAL A 3 -4.19 -0.94 -8.70
CA VAL A 3 -4.82 0.22 -8.03
C VAL A 3 -4.41 1.49 -8.79
N TYR A 4 -5.37 2.17 -9.38
CA TYR A 4 -5.10 3.20 -10.39
C TYR A 4 -4.48 4.50 -9.84
N LEU A 5 -4.88 4.96 -8.65
CA LEU A 5 -4.34 6.19 -8.07
C LEU A 5 -4.52 6.20 -6.55
N VAL A 6 -3.46 6.57 -5.83
CA VAL A 6 -3.52 6.76 -4.38
C VAL A 6 -3.05 8.17 -4.03
N GLU A 7 -3.95 8.96 -3.42
CA GLU A 7 -3.69 10.34 -3.05
C GLU A 7 -4.06 10.59 -1.59
N ASN A 8 -3.29 11.48 -0.96
CA ASN A 8 -3.75 12.14 0.26
C ASN A 8 -4.70 13.26 -0.12
N ALA A 9 -5.76 13.44 0.66
CA ALA A 9 -6.62 14.60 0.48
C ALA A 9 -5.81 15.90 0.62
N PRO A 10 -6.05 16.93 -0.21
CA PRO A 10 -5.24 18.16 -0.24
C PRO A 10 -5.08 18.85 1.12
N TRP A 11 -6.10 18.77 1.97
CA TRP A 11 -6.10 19.35 3.33
C TRP A 11 -5.21 18.58 4.32
N ASN A 12 -4.73 17.39 3.95
CA ASN A 12 -3.93 16.53 4.81
C ASN A 12 -2.41 16.63 4.50
N ILE A 13 -2.03 17.50 3.55
CA ILE A 13 -0.64 17.77 3.17
C ILE A 13 -0.11 18.92 4.05
N GLY A 14 0.79 18.62 4.99
CA GLY A 14 1.44 19.62 5.86
C GLY A 14 0.70 19.96 7.17
N SER A 15 -0.39 19.26 7.50
CA SER A 15 -1.06 19.35 8.81
C SER A 15 -0.22 18.66 9.90
N GLU A 16 -0.06 19.30 11.07
CA GLU A 16 0.55 18.70 12.27
C GLU A 16 -0.19 17.43 12.75
N ARG A 17 -1.44 17.25 12.32
CA ARG A 17 -2.24 16.04 12.49
C ARG A 17 -2.49 15.43 11.12
N GLN A 18 -1.62 14.53 10.69
CA GLN A 18 -1.91 13.68 9.55
C GLN A 18 -3.01 12.68 9.96
N GLU A 19 -4.25 12.99 9.63
CA GLU A 19 -5.44 12.26 10.10
C GLU A 19 -5.55 10.84 9.52
N PHE A 20 -4.77 10.55 8.47
CA PHE A 20 -4.81 9.30 7.72
C PHE A 20 -3.48 8.50 7.77
N ILE A 21 -2.62 8.72 8.78
CA ILE A 21 -1.43 7.87 9.00
C ILE A 21 -1.90 6.42 9.12
N GLY A 22 -1.43 5.56 8.20
CA GLY A 22 -1.76 4.13 8.17
C GLY A 22 -2.99 3.74 7.35
N VAL A 23 -3.85 4.68 6.92
CA VAL A 23 -5.02 4.36 6.07
C VAL A 23 -4.58 3.85 4.71
N GLY A 24 -3.57 4.48 4.11
CA GLY A 24 -2.98 4.00 2.85
C GLY A 24 -2.48 2.57 2.98
N ALA A 25 -1.72 2.26 4.03
CA ALA A 25 -1.18 0.92 4.26
C ALA A 25 -2.27 -0.14 4.49
N HIS A 26 -3.33 0.21 5.22
CA HIS A 26 -4.47 -0.69 5.42
C HIS A 26 -5.23 -0.97 4.11
N LEU A 27 -5.41 0.02 3.24
CA LEU A 27 -6.02 -0.19 1.92
C LEU A 27 -5.17 -1.12 1.05
N PHE A 28 -3.84 -0.98 1.09
CA PHE A 28 -2.95 -1.89 0.39
C PHE A 28 -2.96 -3.29 0.98
N ALA A 29 -3.11 -3.45 2.30
CA ALA A 29 -3.29 -4.77 2.92
C ALA A 29 -4.58 -5.45 2.42
N ILE A 30 -5.69 -4.71 2.29
CA ILE A 30 -6.94 -5.21 1.70
C ILE A 30 -6.71 -5.65 0.24
N ALA A 31 -6.03 -4.82 -0.56
CA ALA A 31 -5.73 -5.15 -1.95
C ALA A 31 -4.84 -6.39 -2.08
N CYS A 32 -3.82 -6.52 -1.21
CA CYS A 32 -2.96 -7.70 -1.15
C CYS A 32 -3.75 -8.95 -0.77
N LYS A 33 -4.63 -8.87 0.23
CA LYS A 33 -5.52 -9.97 0.64
C LYS A 33 -6.40 -10.43 -0.52
N ARG A 34 -7.04 -9.51 -1.22
CA ARG A 34 -7.85 -9.83 -2.42
C ARG A 34 -7.01 -10.43 -3.55
N SER A 35 -5.78 -9.97 -3.71
CA SER A 35 -4.84 -10.54 -4.69
C SER A 35 -4.47 -11.99 -4.34
N PHE A 36 -4.26 -12.33 -3.06
CA PHE A 36 -4.11 -13.72 -2.61
C PHE A 36 -5.36 -14.57 -2.86
N GLU A 37 -6.54 -14.06 -2.52
CA GLU A 37 -7.84 -14.74 -2.75
C GLU A 37 -8.09 -15.02 -4.24
N ALA A 38 -7.57 -14.16 -5.12
CA ALA A 38 -7.65 -14.31 -6.57
C ALA A 38 -6.54 -15.19 -7.18
N GLY A 39 -5.66 -15.80 -6.36
CA GLY A 39 -4.55 -16.63 -6.85
C GLY A 39 -3.41 -15.84 -7.49
N CYS A 40 -3.33 -14.53 -7.26
CA CYS A 40 -2.31 -13.62 -7.82
C CYS A 40 -1.12 -13.37 -6.85
N GLU A 41 -0.89 -14.30 -5.92
CA GLU A 41 0.25 -14.29 -4.98
C GLU A 41 0.38 -12.99 -4.16
N GLY A 42 -0.71 -12.27 -3.92
CA GLY A 42 -0.72 -11.05 -3.12
C GLY A 42 -0.17 -9.82 -3.84
N CYS A 43 0.35 -9.96 -5.04
CA CYS A 43 1.00 -8.87 -5.77
C CYS A 43 0.01 -7.76 -6.16
N VAL A 44 0.39 -6.51 -5.91
CA VAL A 44 -0.39 -5.31 -6.26
C VAL A 44 0.53 -4.29 -6.90
N ALA A 45 0.18 -3.81 -8.09
CA ALA A 45 0.81 -2.68 -8.75
C ALA A 45 -0.09 -1.44 -8.64
N PHE A 46 0.50 -0.26 -8.56
CA PHE A 46 -0.24 0.99 -8.43
C PHE A 46 0.56 2.20 -8.91
N ASP A 47 -0.15 3.23 -9.37
CA ASP A 47 0.46 4.52 -9.70
C ASP A 47 0.35 5.48 -8.50
N ALA A 48 1.49 6.03 -8.10
CA ALA A 48 1.58 7.02 -7.03
C ALA A 48 1.76 8.42 -7.60
N ASN A 49 1.27 9.44 -6.89
CA ASN A 49 1.70 10.80 -7.19
C ASN A 49 3.22 10.90 -6.96
N THR A 50 3.95 11.64 -7.82
CA THR A 50 5.41 11.81 -7.73
C THR A 50 5.91 12.21 -6.35
N GLY A 51 5.18 13.07 -5.63
CA GLY A 51 5.52 13.48 -4.26
C GLY A 51 5.31 12.40 -3.19
N LEU A 52 4.68 11.28 -3.54
CA LEU A 52 4.38 10.16 -2.64
C LEU A 52 5.14 8.88 -2.97
N VAL A 53 5.90 8.85 -4.07
CA VAL A 53 6.70 7.68 -4.48
C VAL A 53 7.64 7.25 -3.35
N ASP A 54 8.46 8.18 -2.86
CA ASP A 54 9.41 7.91 -1.77
C ASP A 54 8.72 7.48 -0.47
N TYR A 55 7.55 8.05 -0.19
CA TYR A 55 6.75 7.66 0.97
C TYR A 55 6.32 6.20 0.88
N TYR A 56 5.75 5.76 -0.25
CA TYR A 56 5.29 4.38 -0.41
C TYR A 56 6.43 3.37 -0.52
N VAL A 57 7.57 3.74 -1.12
CA VAL A 57 8.79 2.92 -1.10
C VAL A 57 9.25 2.68 0.34
N ARG A 58 9.22 3.69 1.22
CA ARG A 58 9.64 3.54 2.62
C ARG A 58 8.59 2.85 3.49
N ALA A 59 7.33 3.26 3.37
CA ALA A 59 6.24 2.80 4.23
C ALA A 59 5.80 1.37 3.91
N LEU A 60 5.71 1.01 2.63
CA LEU A 60 5.21 -0.30 2.17
C LEU A 60 6.33 -1.21 1.67
N ARG A 61 7.57 -0.71 1.59
CA ARG A 61 8.69 -1.40 0.92
C ARG A 61 8.31 -1.78 -0.52
N ALA A 62 7.53 -0.90 -1.16
CA ALA A 62 7.16 -1.03 -2.56
C ALA A 62 8.39 -0.81 -3.45
N GLU A 63 8.42 -1.49 -4.57
CA GLU A 63 9.48 -1.42 -5.57
C GLU A 63 9.03 -0.57 -6.76
N ALA A 64 9.94 0.23 -7.31
CA ALA A 64 9.62 1.10 -8.43
C ALA A 64 9.69 0.34 -9.76
N MET A 65 8.66 0.52 -10.59
CA MET A 65 8.53 -0.01 -11.94
C MET A 65 8.29 1.14 -12.93
N GLY A 66 9.17 2.14 -12.91
CA GLY A 66 9.04 3.37 -13.70
C GLY A 66 9.12 4.61 -12.81
N ALA A 67 8.70 5.76 -13.34
CA ALA A 67 8.82 7.05 -12.64
C ALA A 67 7.85 7.17 -11.45
N ASN A 68 6.63 6.67 -11.60
CA ASN A 68 5.55 6.83 -10.63
C ASN A 68 4.78 5.53 -10.35
N ARG A 69 5.06 4.47 -11.12
CA ARG A 69 4.46 3.16 -10.95
C ARG A 69 5.26 2.35 -9.93
N LEU A 70 4.57 1.83 -8.93
CA LEU A 70 5.10 1.03 -7.85
C LEU A 70 4.43 -0.35 -7.82
N PHE A 71 5.09 -1.32 -7.20
CA PHE A 71 4.45 -2.60 -6.90
C PHE A 71 4.89 -3.15 -5.55
N ILE A 72 4.00 -3.94 -4.95
CA ILE A 72 4.23 -4.69 -3.71
C ILE A 72 4.43 -6.14 -4.10
N ALA A 73 5.65 -6.65 -3.92
CA ALA A 73 5.99 -8.04 -4.16
C ALA A 73 5.37 -8.98 -3.11
N THR A 74 5.17 -10.25 -3.47
CA THR A 74 4.58 -11.29 -2.62
C THR A 74 5.09 -11.33 -1.17
N PRO A 75 6.41 -11.25 -0.88
CA PRO A 75 6.89 -11.28 0.51
C PRO A 75 6.39 -10.10 1.34
N ARG A 76 6.27 -8.92 0.72
CA ARG A 76 5.76 -7.71 1.38
C ARG A 76 4.24 -7.70 1.46
N ALA A 77 3.58 -8.18 0.42
CA ALA A 77 2.13 -8.38 0.43
C ALA A 77 1.71 -9.31 1.58
N LYS A 78 2.43 -10.42 1.78
CA LYS A 78 2.17 -11.33 2.89
C LYS A 78 2.33 -10.63 4.24
N GLN A 79 3.44 -9.91 4.45
CA GLN A 79 3.69 -9.18 5.70
C GLN A 79 2.61 -8.13 5.98
N LEU A 80 2.16 -7.40 4.96
CA LEU A 80 1.06 -6.44 5.10
C LEU A 80 -0.24 -7.13 5.48
N VAL A 81 -0.58 -8.24 4.83
CA VAL A 81 -1.80 -8.98 5.18
C VAL A 81 -1.72 -9.52 6.61
N ASP A 82 -0.61 -10.16 6.98
CA ASP A 82 -0.44 -10.70 8.34
C ASP A 82 -0.55 -9.57 9.39
N THR A 83 0.12 -8.43 9.18
CA THR A 83 0.13 -7.29 10.12
C THR A 83 -1.27 -6.69 10.35
N TYR A 84 -2.12 -6.66 9.32
CA TYR A 84 -3.43 -5.99 9.38
C TYR A 84 -4.62 -6.94 9.55
N PHE A 85 -4.44 -8.24 9.32
CA PHE A 85 -5.51 -9.25 9.34
C PHE A 85 -5.20 -10.48 10.20
N GLU A 86 -4.17 -10.46 11.04
CA GLU A 86 -4.08 -11.44 12.12
C GLU A 86 -5.37 -11.40 12.96
N GLU A 87 -6.21 -12.43 12.79
CA GLU A 87 -7.31 -12.74 13.69
C GLU A 87 -6.69 -13.06 15.05
N GLY A 88 -7.00 -12.25 16.07
CA GLY A 88 -6.87 -12.59 17.48
C GLY A 88 -5.49 -13.14 17.89
N GLY A 89 -4.69 -12.28 18.52
CA GLY A 89 -3.64 -12.76 19.41
C GLY A 89 -4.17 -13.85 20.34
N THR A 90 -3.34 -14.88 20.52
CA THR A 90 -3.43 -15.98 21.50
C THR A 90 -4.17 -15.64 22.79
#